data_AF-A0A7R9Q7W3-F1
#
_entry.id   AF-A0A7R9Q7W3-F1
#
_cell.length_a   1.000
_cell.length_b   1.000
_cell.length_c   1.000
_cell.angle_alpha   90.00
_cell.angle_beta   90.00
_cell.angle_gamma   90.00
#
_symmetry.space_group_name_H-M   'P 1'
#
loop_
_entity.id
_entity.type
_entity.pdbx_description
1 polymer ?
#
loop_
_entity_poly.entity_id
_entity_poly.type
_entity_poly.pdbx_seq_one_letter_code
_entity_poly.pdbx_strand_id
1 'polypeptide(L)'
;MTSSLLMTILKELPLLSGSIETVGSISYASQESWSFNTSVRNNIFFGTEYNKSRYQRVVEVCALERDFELFPFGDKTLVGERGVQLSGGQKTRITLARALYRNSDIVLMDDPLSAVDTSVAEHIFDK
;
A
#
# COMPACT_ATOMS: atom_id res chain seq x y z
N MET A 1 -9.04 -8.94 -15.83
CA MET A 1 -8.08 -9.84 -16.52
C MET A 1 -6.64 -9.59 -16.07
N THR A 2 -6.23 -8.34 -15.79
CA THR A 2 -4.87 -8.00 -15.31
C THR A 2 -4.53 -8.59 -13.94
N SER A 3 -5.46 -8.65 -13.01
CA SER A 3 -5.18 -9.16 -11.65
C SER A 3 -5.07 -10.69 -11.55
N SER A 4 -5.49 -11.49 -12.55
CA SER A 4 -5.58 -12.95 -12.40
C SER A 4 -4.23 -13.61 -12.16
N LEU A 5 -3.16 -13.14 -12.81
CA LEU A 5 -1.80 -13.63 -12.57
C LEU A 5 -1.35 -13.36 -11.13
N LEU A 6 -1.56 -12.15 -10.61
CA LEU A 6 -1.21 -11.79 -9.24
C LEU A 6 -2.00 -12.63 -8.23
N MET A 7 -3.29 -12.85 -8.47
CA MET A 7 -4.13 -13.69 -7.63
C MET A 7 -3.70 -15.16 -7.64
N THR A 8 -3.22 -15.67 -8.79
CA THR A 8 -2.63 -17.01 -8.86
C THR A 8 -1.31 -17.09 -8.07
N ILE A 9 -0.44 -16.06 -8.15
CA ILE A 9 0.80 -15.97 -7.35
C ILE A 9 0.47 -15.95 -5.84
N LEU A 10 -0.58 -15.22 -5.46
CA LEU A 10 -1.08 -15.15 -4.08
C LEU A 10 -1.79 -16.43 -3.60
N LYS A 11 -2.02 -17.41 -4.49
CA LYS A 11 -2.78 -18.65 -4.26
C LYS A 11 -4.27 -18.43 -3.95
N GLU A 12 -4.83 -17.29 -4.37
CA GLU A 12 -6.26 -16.96 -4.28
C GLU A 12 -7.06 -17.50 -5.47
N LEU A 13 -6.39 -17.79 -6.60
CA LEU A 13 -6.99 -18.44 -7.77
C LEU A 13 -6.30 -19.78 -8.07
N PRO A 14 -7.07 -20.88 -8.26
CA PRO A 14 -6.51 -22.19 -8.56
C PRO A 14 -5.91 -22.26 -9.98
N LEU A 15 -4.85 -23.04 -10.12
CA LEU A 15 -4.28 -23.38 -11.42
C LEU A 15 -5.11 -24.47 -12.12
N LEU A 16 -5.36 -24.30 -13.42
CA LEU A 16 -5.97 -25.36 -14.24
C LEU A 16 -4.94 -26.41 -14.68
N SER A 17 -3.69 -26.00 -14.92
CA SER A 17 -2.56 -26.88 -15.27
C SER A 17 -1.23 -26.20 -14.97
N GLY A 18 -0.14 -26.96 -14.86
CA GLY A 18 1.20 -26.45 -14.53
C GLY A 18 1.46 -26.35 -13.03
N SER A 19 2.53 -25.64 -12.66
CA SER A 19 2.92 -25.39 -11.26
C SER A 19 3.35 -23.94 -11.06
N ILE A 20 3.16 -23.42 -9.85
CA ILE A 20 3.66 -22.12 -9.42
C ILE A 20 4.31 -22.27 -8.05
N GLU A 21 5.55 -21.80 -7.93
CA GLU A 21 6.30 -21.81 -6.69
C GLU A 21 6.79 -20.40 -6.39
N THR A 22 6.63 -19.98 -5.14
CA THR A 22 7.14 -18.71 -4.62
C THR A 22 8.00 -19.00 -3.41
N VAL A 23 9.19 -18.38 -3.36
CA VAL A 23 10.13 -18.52 -2.24
C VAL A 23 10.24 -17.16 -1.57
N GLY A 24 9.97 -17.13 -0.26
CA GLY A 24 9.95 -15.91 0.53
C GLY A 24 8.54 -15.41 0.84
N SER A 25 8.51 -14.31 1.60
CA SER A 25 7.31 -13.58 1.98
C SER A 25 6.81 -12.69 0.85
N ILE A 26 5.48 -12.53 0.76
CA ILE A 26 4.83 -11.70 -0.26
C ILE A 26 4.04 -10.58 0.43
N SER A 27 4.15 -9.36 -0.10
CA SER A 27 3.21 -8.28 0.13
C SER A 27 2.50 -7.90 -1.16
N TYR A 28 1.31 -7.31 -1.02
CA TYR A 28 0.44 -7.00 -2.14
C TYR A 28 -0.15 -5.60 -1.98
N ALA A 29 0.04 -4.76 -3.00
CA ALA A 29 -0.64 -3.49 -3.17
C ALA A 29 -1.75 -3.66 -4.23
N SER A 30 -3.00 -3.70 -3.77
CA SER A 30 -4.18 -3.90 -4.62
C SER A 30 -4.59 -2.62 -5.34
N GLN A 31 -5.10 -2.76 -6.57
CA GLN A 31 -5.75 -1.67 -7.30
C GLN A 31 -6.94 -1.12 -6.51
N GLU A 32 -7.79 -2.00 -5.97
CA GLU A 32 -8.82 -1.63 -5.02
C GLU A 32 -8.21 -1.42 -3.63
N SER A 33 -8.00 -0.15 -3.30
CA SER A 33 -7.45 0.24 -2.00
C SER A 33 -8.45 0.04 -0.87
N TRP A 34 -8.01 -0.64 0.17
CA TRP A 34 -8.78 -0.83 1.39
C TRP A 34 -8.08 -0.23 2.60
N SER A 35 -8.86 0.13 3.61
CA SER A 35 -8.36 0.70 4.86
C SER A 35 -9.23 0.24 6.03
N PHE A 36 -8.58 -0.04 7.14
CA PHE A 36 -9.23 -0.36 8.40
C PHE A 36 -9.63 0.93 9.12
N ASN A 37 -10.71 0.87 9.90
CA ASN A 37 -11.19 1.99 10.71
C ASN A 37 -10.25 2.26 11.91
N THR A 38 -9.07 2.79 11.60
CA THR A 38 -8.00 3.13 12.54
C THR A 38 -7.20 4.32 11.98
N SER A 39 -6.11 4.71 12.62
CA SER A 39 -5.28 5.82 12.13
C SER A 39 -4.58 5.49 10.81
N VAL A 40 -4.17 6.51 10.06
CA VAL A 40 -3.34 6.33 8.86
C VAL A 40 -2.06 5.56 9.19
N ARG A 41 -1.39 5.93 10.29
CA ARG A 41 -0.19 5.23 10.79
C ARG A 41 -0.43 3.74 11.00
N ASN A 42 -1.53 3.38 11.68
CA ASN A 42 -1.87 1.98 11.96
C ASN A 42 -2.24 1.22 10.67
N ASN A 43 -2.82 1.92 9.69
CA ASN A 43 -3.05 1.36 8.37
C ASN A 43 -1.74 1.06 7.62
N ILE A 44 -0.66 1.82 7.85
CA ILE A 44 0.63 1.61 7.18
C ILE A 44 1.40 0.44 7.82
N PHE A 45 1.63 0.44 9.14
CA PHE A 45 2.41 -0.66 9.76
C PHE A 45 1.58 -1.94 9.95
N PHE A 46 0.26 -1.84 9.96
CA PHE A 46 -0.71 -2.93 9.87
C PHE A 46 -0.31 -4.25 10.56
N GLY A 47 -0.36 -4.26 11.90
CA GLY A 47 -0.12 -5.47 12.69
C GLY A 47 1.34 -5.90 12.82
N THR A 48 2.28 -5.20 12.18
CA THR A 48 3.72 -5.38 12.39
C THR A 48 4.26 -4.42 13.45
N GLU A 49 5.49 -4.63 13.92
CA GLU A 49 6.09 -3.72 14.89
C GLU A 49 6.37 -2.34 14.29
N TYR A 50 6.13 -1.30 15.09
CA TYR A 50 6.42 0.07 14.69
C TYR A 50 7.93 0.36 14.77
N ASN A 51 8.52 0.65 13.62
CA ASN A 51 9.91 1.06 13.45
C ASN A 51 9.92 2.46 12.83
N LYS A 52 10.35 3.44 13.63
CA LYS A 52 10.32 4.86 13.24
C LYS A 52 11.09 5.14 11.95
N SER A 53 12.29 4.58 11.80
CA SER A 53 13.16 4.87 10.66
C SER A 53 12.60 4.28 9.35
N ARG A 54 12.09 3.04 9.41
CA ARG A 54 11.39 2.42 8.26
C ARG A 54 10.13 3.20 7.91
N TYR A 55 9.35 3.57 8.93
CA TYR A 55 8.10 4.31 8.73
C TYR A 55 8.34 5.64 8.02
N GLN A 56 9.32 6.42 8.49
CA GLN A 56 9.70 7.69 7.87
C GLN A 56 10.12 7.50 6.41
N ARG A 57 10.95 6.50 6.12
CA ARG A 57 11.38 6.21 4.74
C ARG A 57 10.20 5.86 3.83
N VAL A 58 9.29 5.01 4.30
CA VAL A 58 8.11 4.61 3.51
C VAL A 58 7.19 5.80 3.26
N VAL A 59 7.00 6.65 4.26
CA VAL A 59 6.18 7.88 4.15
C VAL A 59 6.77 8.86 3.13
N GLU A 60 8.09 9.04 3.13
CA GLU A 60 8.80 9.87 2.14
C GLU A 60 8.62 9.31 0.72
N VAL A 61 8.96 8.03 0.51
CA VAL A 61 8.87 7.37 -0.81
C VAL A 61 7.45 7.41 -1.34
N CYS A 62 6.45 7.19 -0.48
CA CYS A 62 5.04 7.23 -0.87
C CYS A 62 4.46 8.65 -0.96
N ALA A 63 5.27 9.71 -0.82
CA ALA A 63 4.82 11.12 -0.90
C ALA A 63 3.63 11.46 0.04
N LEU A 64 3.61 10.88 1.25
CA LEU A 64 2.52 11.05 2.21
C LEU A 64 2.73 12.22 3.19
N GLU A 65 3.93 12.80 3.24
CA GLU A 65 4.27 13.88 4.19
C GLU A 65 3.33 15.08 4.06
N ARG A 66 3.07 15.52 2.83
CA ARG A 66 2.15 16.62 2.53
C ARG A 66 0.70 16.30 2.92
N ASP A 67 0.27 15.05 2.78
CA ASP A 67 -1.06 14.65 3.25
C ASP A 67 -1.16 14.79 4.78
N PHE A 68 -0.10 14.42 5.50
CA PHE A 68 -0.09 14.50 6.96
C PHE A 68 -0.10 15.95 7.45
N GLU A 69 0.52 16.89 6.75
CA GLU A 69 0.42 18.32 7.07
C GLU A 69 -1.01 18.86 6.95
N LEU A 70 -1.79 18.31 6.02
CA LEU A 70 -3.17 18.71 5.78
C LEU A 70 -4.17 17.99 6.69
N PHE A 71 -3.80 16.84 7.26
CA PHE A 71 -4.66 16.10 8.16
C PHE A 71 -4.71 16.74 9.55
N PRO A 72 -5.90 16.79 10.21
CA PRO A 72 -6.09 17.49 11.48
C PRO A 72 -5.21 16.96 12.63
N PHE A 73 -4.84 15.67 12.58
CA PHE A 73 -3.98 15.03 13.58
C PHE A 73 -2.76 14.35 12.94
N GLY A 74 -2.34 14.82 11.76
CA GLY A 74 -1.27 14.19 11.00
C GLY A 74 -1.56 12.72 10.70
N ASP A 75 -0.54 11.87 10.82
CA ASP A 75 -0.64 10.43 10.59
C ASP A 75 -1.46 9.67 11.66
N LYS A 76 -1.83 10.33 12.76
CA LYS A 76 -2.75 9.78 13.76
C LYS A 76 -4.23 9.99 13.41
N THR A 77 -4.51 10.73 12.34
CA THR A 77 -5.87 10.96 11.85
C THR A 77 -6.55 9.64 11.52
N LEU A 78 -7.79 9.48 11.98
CA LEU A 78 -8.61 8.30 11.69
C LEU A 78 -9.08 8.36 10.24
N VAL A 79 -9.02 7.24 9.53
CA VAL A 79 -9.45 7.19 8.12
C VAL A 79 -10.97 7.02 7.96
N GLY A 80 -11.67 6.61 9.03
CA GLY A 80 -13.09 6.25 9.04
C GLY A 80 -13.35 4.86 8.44
N GLU A 81 -14.62 4.44 8.44
CA GLU A 81 -15.01 3.17 7.82
C GLU A 81 -14.65 3.15 6.32
N ARG A 82 -13.95 2.10 5.89
CA ARG A 82 -13.46 1.94 4.51
C ARG A 82 -12.67 3.15 3.97
N GLY A 83 -12.07 3.93 4.86
CA GLY A 83 -11.30 5.12 4.48
C GLY A 83 -12.15 6.24 3.89
N VAL A 84 -13.42 6.38 4.27
CA VAL A 84 -14.33 7.41 3.71
C VAL A 84 -13.78 8.84 3.75
N GLN A 85 -12.84 9.13 4.66
CA GLN A 85 -12.24 10.46 4.81
C GLN A 85 -11.03 10.71 3.89
N LEU A 86 -10.64 9.74 3.07
CA LEU A 86 -9.47 9.81 2.19
C LEU A 86 -9.88 9.94 0.72
N SER A 87 -9.12 10.73 -0.05
CA SER A 87 -9.22 10.73 -1.52
C SER A 87 -8.72 9.40 -2.11
N GLY A 88 -9.03 9.15 -3.40
CA GLY A 88 -8.56 7.96 -4.11
C GLY A 88 -7.04 7.82 -4.08
N GLY A 89 -6.31 8.87 -4.47
CA GLY A 89 -4.84 8.88 -4.46
C GLY A 89 -4.24 8.69 -3.06
N GLN A 90 -4.87 9.22 -2.01
CA GLN A 90 -4.43 8.97 -0.63
C GLN A 90 -4.60 7.49 -0.23
N LYS A 91 -5.75 6.88 -0.57
CA LYS A 91 -5.98 5.45 -0.31
C LYS A 91 -4.96 4.57 -1.03
N THR A 92 -4.65 4.90 -2.29
CA THR A 92 -3.65 4.19 -3.09
C THR A 92 -2.27 4.31 -2.46
N ARG A 93 -1.83 5.51 -2.10
CA ARG A 93 -0.52 5.72 -1.45
C ARG A 93 -0.41 5.06 -0.08
N ILE A 94 -1.48 5.05 0.71
CA ILE A 94 -1.51 4.33 2.01
C ILE A 94 -1.45 2.81 1.79
N THR A 95 -2.11 2.28 0.75
CA THR A 95 -2.06 0.86 0.41
C THR A 95 -0.67 0.45 -0.08
N LEU A 96 -0.03 1.29 -0.91
CA LEU A 96 1.35 1.10 -1.33
C LEU A 96 2.32 1.16 -0.14
N ALA A 97 2.18 2.17 0.73
CA ALA A 97 2.98 2.31 1.94
C ALA A 97 2.86 1.08 2.85
N ARG A 98 1.66 0.50 2.99
CA ARG A 98 1.44 -0.74 3.73
C ARG A 98 2.22 -1.92 3.13
N ALA A 99 2.19 -2.08 1.81
CA ALA A 99 2.91 -3.16 1.14
C ALA A 99 4.44 -3.01 1.27
N LEU A 100 4.96 -1.79 1.15
CA LEU A 100 6.39 -1.49 1.29
C LEU A 100 6.88 -1.61 2.74
N TYR A 101 6.08 -1.16 3.71
CA TYR A 101 6.46 -1.21 5.13
C TYR A 101 6.62 -2.65 5.65
N ARG A 102 5.81 -3.58 5.14
CA ARG A 102 5.88 -5.00 5.50
C ARG A 102 7.24 -5.62 5.22
N ASN A 103 8.02 -5.04 4.28
CA ASN A 103 9.39 -5.45 3.97
C ASN A 103 9.49 -6.95 3.65
N SER A 104 8.68 -7.38 2.69
CA SER A 104 8.65 -8.75 2.17
C SER A 104 9.69 -8.97 1.07
N ASP A 105 10.03 -10.24 0.82
CA ASP A 105 10.97 -10.63 -0.24
C ASP A 105 10.43 -10.32 -1.63
N ILE A 106 9.11 -10.42 -1.79
CA ILE A 106 8.38 -10.13 -3.02
C ILE A 106 7.31 -9.09 -2.72
N VAL A 107 7.22 -8.07 -3.57
CA VAL A 107 6.16 -7.04 -3.54
C VAL A 107 5.40 -7.11 -4.85
N LEU A 108 4.12 -7.46 -4.78
CA LEU A 108 3.21 -7.47 -5.92
C LEU A 108 2.42 -6.17 -5.95
N MET A 109 2.40 -5.47 -7.07
CA MET A 109 1.70 -4.20 -7.20
C MET A 109 0.73 -4.23 -8.39
N ASP A 110 -0.56 -4.07 -8.13
CA ASP A 110 -1.61 -4.01 -9.15
C ASP A 110 -1.97 -2.53 -9.41
N ASP A 111 -1.35 -1.96 -10.44
CA ASP A 111 -1.55 -0.58 -10.89
C ASP A 111 -1.48 0.49 -9.76
N PRO A 112 -0.36 0.53 -8.99
CA PRO A 112 -0.25 1.33 -7.77
C PRO A 112 -0.19 2.85 -8.02
N LEU A 113 -0.09 3.30 -9.28
CA LEU A 113 0.08 4.71 -9.65
C LEU A 113 -1.11 5.29 -10.42
N SER A 114 -2.14 4.51 -10.74
CA SER A 114 -3.29 4.97 -11.55
C SER A 114 -4.11 6.10 -10.94
N ALA A 115 -4.17 6.18 -9.62
CA ALA A 115 -5.00 7.14 -8.89
C ALA A 115 -4.22 8.36 -8.36
N VAL A 116 -2.94 8.51 -8.72
CA VAL A 116 -2.09 9.62 -8.28
C VAL A 116 -1.75 10.54 -9.45
N ASP A 117 -1.54 11.83 -9.14
CA ASP A 117 -1.11 12.81 -10.13
C ASP A 117 0.30 12.50 -10.65
N THR A 118 0.63 12.96 -11.86
CA THR A 118 1.89 12.65 -12.55
C THR A 118 3.13 12.99 -11.72
N SER A 119 3.16 14.14 -11.05
CA SER A 119 4.32 14.54 -10.22
C SER A 119 4.52 13.63 -9.00
N VAL A 120 3.43 13.10 -8.46
CA VAL A 120 3.47 12.13 -7.35
C VAL A 120 3.92 10.77 -7.85
N ALA A 121 3.44 10.34 -9.02
CA ALA A 121 3.87 9.10 -9.66
C ALA A 121 5.38 9.11 -9.96
N GLU A 122 5.89 10.21 -10.52
CA GLU A 122 7.32 10.41 -10.79
C GLU A 122 8.15 10.33 -9.50
N HIS A 123 7.73 11.03 -8.44
CA HIS A 123 8.41 10.95 -7.14
C HIS A 123 8.46 9.53 -6.59
N ILE A 124 7.34 8.79 -6.62
CA ILE A 124 7.27 7.42 -6.12
C ILE A 124 8.15 6.48 -6.95
N PHE A 125 8.27 6.72 -8.26
CA PHE A 125 9.07 5.89 -9.16
C PHE A 125 10.58 6.11 -9.01
N ASP A 126 11.01 7.36 -8.77
CA ASP A 126 12.42 7.73 -8.72
C ASP A 126 13.09 7.50 -7.35
N LYS A 127 12.30 7.33 -6.28
CA LYS A 127 12.75 7.25 -4.88
C LYS A 127 12.81 5.83 -4.32
#